data_AF-M0AQV9-F1
#
_entry.id   AF-M0AQV9-F1
#
_cell.length_a   1.000
_cell.length_b   1.000
_cell.length_c   1.000
_cell.angle_alpha   90.00
_cell.angle_beta   90.00
_cell.angle_gamma   90.00
#
_symmetry.space_group_name_H-M   'P 1'
#
loop_
_entity.id
_entity.type
_entity.pdbx_description
1 polymer ?
#
loop_
_entity_poly.entity_id
_entity_poly.type
_entity_poly.pdbx_seq_one_letter_code
_entity_poly.pdbx_strand_id
1 'polypeptide(L)'
;MFDGSAAERIKERRRNAVDPEAFLLDIDAIQPTDGEEGLQFTPKFAERVENRLNRLQVDGVEPTDIGSIFGVSDDNVSKSDRSYPAYKTGSTVRSWPSAGAVQLDVAVDKSIRAVTDEWTDVPSRQRYRILQSLRSFQEQCLFCTGALSISDQTVESCCSNVEVVTISCTDCGRRFLEFTPDSVPEV
;
A
#
# COMPACT_ATOMS: atom_id res chain seq x y z
N MET A 1 23.54 -8.15 9.40
CA MET A 1 24.42 -7.15 10.04
C MET A 1 24.49 -5.96 9.10
N PHE A 2 23.72 -4.90 9.33
CA PHE A 2 23.67 -3.74 8.46
C PHE A 2 24.81 -2.79 8.84
N ASP A 3 26.01 -3.06 8.35
CA ASP A 3 27.21 -2.24 8.62
C ASP A 3 27.35 -1.14 7.56
N GLY A 4 26.39 -0.22 7.57
CA GLY A 4 26.42 0.96 6.71
C GLY A 4 26.11 2.20 7.54
N SER A 5 26.97 3.21 7.44
CA SER A 5 26.74 4.51 8.05
C SER A 5 25.35 5.04 7.68
N ALA A 6 24.73 5.87 8.53
CA ALA A 6 23.47 6.54 8.21
C ALA A 6 23.56 7.29 6.85
N ALA A 7 24.72 7.85 6.52
CA ALA A 7 24.97 8.51 5.24
C ALA A 7 24.95 7.55 4.04
N GLU A 8 25.47 6.34 4.22
CA GLU A 8 25.51 5.31 3.19
C GLU A 8 24.10 4.78 2.88
N ARG A 9 23.32 4.51 3.93
CA ARG A 9 21.90 4.16 3.80
C ARG A 9 21.08 5.24 3.10
N ILE A 10 21.40 6.52 3.30
CA ILE A 10 20.74 7.63 2.60
C ILE A 10 21.12 7.64 1.12
N LYS A 11 22.42 7.46 0.80
CA LYS A 11 22.89 7.40 -0.59
C LYS A 11 22.30 6.23 -1.35
N GLU A 12 22.31 5.04 -0.76
CA GLU A 12 21.70 3.84 -1.35
C GLU A 12 20.21 4.03 -1.64
N ARG A 13 19.47 4.60 -0.68
CA ARG A 13 18.05 4.92 -0.89
C ARG A 13 17.82 5.89 -2.05
N ARG A 14 18.67 6.90 -2.22
CA ARG A 14 18.55 7.85 -3.33
C ARG A 14 18.86 7.20 -4.67
N ARG A 15 19.87 6.32 -4.70
CA ARG A 15 20.27 5.61 -5.92
C ARG A 15 19.18 4.65 -6.41
N ASN A 16 18.50 3.97 -5.48
CA ASN A 16 17.48 2.98 -5.83
C ASN A 16 16.05 3.56 -5.83
N ALA A 17 15.89 4.86 -5.55
CA ALA A 17 14.57 5.48 -5.63
C ALA A 17 14.13 5.56 -7.09
N VAL A 18 12.86 5.25 -7.33
CA VAL A 18 12.26 5.27 -8.67
C VAL A 18 11.27 6.42 -8.81
N ASP A 19 10.97 6.83 -10.03
CA ASP A 19 9.72 7.55 -10.29
C ASP A 19 8.57 6.53 -10.26
N PRO A 20 7.58 6.65 -9.35
CA PRO A 20 6.55 5.62 -9.20
C PRO A 20 5.74 5.35 -10.46
N GLU A 21 5.34 6.40 -11.18
CA GLU A 21 4.48 6.28 -12.35
C GLU A 21 5.26 5.65 -13.49
N ALA A 22 6.43 6.19 -13.81
CA ALA A 22 7.29 5.66 -14.87
C ALA A 22 7.67 4.19 -14.61
N PHE A 23 7.99 3.85 -13.36
CA PHE A 23 8.31 2.46 -12.97
C PHE A 23 7.11 1.52 -13.17
N LEU A 24 5.91 1.91 -12.73
CA LEU A 24 4.72 1.08 -12.84
C LEU A 24 4.22 0.95 -14.29
N LEU A 25 4.41 1.98 -15.11
CA LEU A 25 4.14 1.93 -16.55
C LEU A 25 5.11 0.99 -17.27
N ASP A 26 6.41 1.05 -16.95
CA ASP A 26 7.45 0.22 -17.58
C ASP A 26 7.20 -1.28 -17.37
N ILE A 27 6.70 -1.67 -16.19
CA ILE A 27 6.38 -3.07 -15.87
C ILE A 27 4.96 -3.50 -16.27
N ASP A 28 4.23 -2.67 -17.02
CA ASP A 28 2.85 -2.94 -17.48
C ASP A 28 1.87 -3.18 -16.30
N ALA A 29 2.10 -2.53 -15.16
CA ALA A 29 1.23 -2.61 -13.99
C ALA A 29 0.07 -1.61 -14.03
N ILE A 30 0.33 -0.42 -14.57
CA ILE A 30 -0.68 0.64 -14.74
C ILE A 30 -0.75 1.12 -16.19
N GLN A 31 -1.83 1.78 -16.55
CA GLN A 31 -2.05 2.43 -17.85
C GLN A 31 -2.81 3.75 -17.68
N PRO A 32 -2.65 4.72 -18.62
CA PRO A 32 -3.47 5.92 -18.65
C PRO A 32 -4.97 5.64 -18.82
N THR A 33 -5.81 6.56 -18.35
CA THR A 33 -7.27 6.55 -18.57
C THR A 33 -7.74 7.93 -19.04
N ASP A 34 -8.90 7.97 -19.69
CA ASP A 34 -9.56 9.23 -20.06
C ASP A 34 -10.35 9.87 -18.88
N GLY A 35 -10.35 9.23 -17.70
CA GLY A 35 -11.05 9.66 -16.49
C GLY A 35 -10.25 10.66 -15.65
N GLU A 36 -10.87 11.17 -14.58
CA GLU A 36 -10.26 12.15 -13.69
C GLU A 36 -9.06 11.57 -12.90
N GLU A 37 -9.01 10.25 -12.66
CA GLU A 37 -7.87 9.62 -11.99
C GLU A 37 -6.59 9.59 -12.85
N GLY A 38 -6.73 9.67 -14.18
CA GLY A 38 -5.64 9.64 -15.15
C GLY A 38 -4.88 8.32 -15.28
N LEU A 39 -4.91 7.44 -14.28
CA LEU A 39 -4.22 6.14 -14.23
C LEU A 39 -5.08 5.05 -13.59
N GLN A 40 -4.96 3.82 -14.09
CA GLN A 40 -5.58 2.61 -13.53
C GLN A 40 -4.65 1.40 -13.66
N PHE A 41 -4.98 0.27 -13.02
CA PHE A 41 -4.29 -0.98 -13.31
C PHE A 41 -4.55 -1.46 -14.73
N THR A 42 -3.54 -2.04 -15.38
CA THR A 42 -3.78 -2.78 -16.61
C THR A 42 -4.70 -3.97 -16.33
N PRO A 43 -5.58 -4.40 -17.26
CA PRO A 43 -6.47 -5.53 -17.02
C PRO A 43 -5.74 -6.80 -16.56
N LYS A 44 -4.56 -7.06 -17.14
CA LYS A 44 -3.70 -8.18 -16.79
C LYS A 44 -3.12 -8.08 -15.38
N PHE A 45 -2.74 -6.88 -14.95
CA PHE A 45 -2.23 -6.66 -13.60
C PHE A 45 -3.36 -6.74 -12.56
N ALA A 46 -4.54 -6.17 -12.87
CA ALA A 46 -5.73 -6.26 -12.04
C ALA A 46 -6.12 -7.72 -11.76
N GLU A 47 -6.21 -8.57 -12.80
CA GLU A 47 -6.51 -10.00 -12.66
C GLU A 47 -5.49 -10.72 -11.75
N ARG A 48 -4.20 -10.35 -11.84
CA ARG A 48 -3.16 -10.93 -10.97
C ARG A 48 -3.35 -10.52 -9.51
N VAL A 49 -3.68 -9.25 -9.26
CA VAL A 49 -3.95 -8.73 -7.91
C VAL A 49 -5.17 -9.43 -7.33
N GLU A 50 -6.27 -9.53 -8.08
CA GLU A 50 -7.51 -10.20 -7.68
C GLU A 50 -7.26 -11.67 -7.30
N ASN A 51 -6.55 -12.41 -8.15
CA ASN A 51 -6.21 -13.81 -7.88
C ASN A 51 -5.42 -13.99 -6.58
N ARG A 52 -4.52 -13.05 -6.27
CA ARG A 52 -3.76 -13.08 -5.01
C ARG A 52 -4.60 -12.66 -3.83
N LEU A 53 -5.46 -11.67 -4.00
CA LEU A 53 -6.36 -11.22 -2.95
C LEU A 53 -7.29 -12.36 -2.51
N ASN A 54 -7.84 -13.10 -3.46
CA ASN A 54 -8.70 -14.26 -3.18
C ASN A 54 -7.99 -15.32 -2.32
N ARG A 55 -6.68 -15.56 -2.56
CA ARG A 55 -5.88 -16.46 -1.71
C ARG A 55 -5.66 -15.88 -0.32
N LEU A 56 -5.27 -14.61 -0.23
CA LEU A 56 -5.04 -13.91 1.04
C LEU A 56 -6.30 -13.76 1.90
N GLN A 57 -7.50 -13.84 1.31
CA GLN A 57 -8.76 -13.88 2.05
C GLN A 57 -8.96 -15.21 2.78
N VAL A 58 -8.46 -16.31 2.21
CA VAL A 58 -8.55 -17.65 2.79
C VAL A 58 -7.39 -17.91 3.75
N ASP A 59 -6.17 -17.64 3.29
CA ASP A 59 -4.94 -17.99 4.00
C ASP A 59 -4.54 -16.95 5.05
N GLY A 60 -5.00 -15.71 4.88
CA GLY A 60 -4.55 -14.57 5.69
C GLY A 60 -3.23 -13.97 5.19
N VAL A 61 -2.71 -13.02 5.96
CA VAL A 61 -1.43 -12.34 5.69
C VAL A 61 -0.39 -12.85 6.67
N GLU A 62 0.71 -13.37 6.14
CA GLU A 62 1.81 -13.94 6.92
C GLU A 62 2.88 -12.89 7.28
N PRO A 63 3.67 -13.10 8.35
CA PRO A 63 4.78 -12.22 8.70
C PRO A 63 5.80 -12.03 7.57
N THR A 64 6.04 -13.06 6.76
CA THR A 64 6.92 -13.03 5.59
C THR A 64 6.44 -12.05 4.51
N ASP A 65 5.13 -11.90 4.34
CA ASP A 65 4.53 -10.96 3.38
C ASP A 65 4.81 -9.51 3.79
N ILE A 66 4.61 -9.22 5.07
CA ILE A 66 4.92 -7.90 5.63
C ILE A 66 6.43 -7.65 5.60
N GLY A 67 7.24 -8.64 5.95
CA GLY A 67 8.70 -8.54 5.91
C GLY A 67 9.21 -8.19 4.52
N SER A 68 8.61 -8.81 3.50
CA SER A 68 8.91 -8.54 2.09
C SER A 68 8.68 -7.08 1.75
N ILE A 69 7.52 -6.48 2.09
CA ILE A 69 7.22 -5.05 1.83
C ILE A 69 8.28 -4.14 2.47
N PHE A 70 8.65 -4.42 3.72
CA PHE A 70 9.52 -3.52 4.49
C PHE A 70 11.02 -3.81 4.39
N GLY A 71 11.40 -4.89 3.71
CA GLY A 71 12.80 -5.31 3.58
C GLY A 71 13.40 -5.76 4.92
N VAL A 72 12.61 -6.48 5.72
CA VAL A 72 13.04 -7.06 7.00
C VAL A 72 12.74 -8.56 6.99
N SER A 73 13.52 -9.36 7.74
CA SER A 73 13.20 -10.78 7.92
C SER A 73 11.88 -10.96 8.66
N ASP A 74 11.23 -12.08 8.44
CA ASP A 74 10.01 -12.52 9.13
C ASP A 74 10.18 -12.62 10.65
N ASP A 75 11.35 -13.03 11.13
CA ASP A 75 11.70 -12.99 12.56
C ASP A 75 11.60 -11.58 13.18
N ASN A 76 11.71 -10.53 12.36
CA ASN A 76 11.57 -9.13 12.76
C ASN A 76 10.17 -8.57 12.52
N VAL A 77 9.21 -9.43 12.19
CA VAL A 77 7.81 -9.07 11.98
C VAL A 77 6.93 -9.71 13.04
N SER A 78 6.16 -8.91 13.75
CA SER A 78 5.12 -9.41 14.65
C SER A 78 3.83 -8.62 14.54
N LYS A 79 2.70 -9.32 14.59
CA LYS A 79 1.38 -8.67 14.66
C LYS A 79 1.27 -7.94 16.01
N SER A 80 0.86 -6.68 15.96
CA SER A 80 0.62 -5.88 17.17
C SER A 80 -0.81 -6.09 17.65
N ASP A 81 -1.00 -6.18 18.96
CA ASP A 81 -2.32 -6.26 19.58
C ASP A 81 -2.99 -4.87 19.58
N ARG A 82 -3.81 -4.63 18.56
CA ARG A 82 -4.50 -3.35 18.29
C ARG A 82 -5.88 -3.65 17.69
N SER A 83 -6.80 -2.71 17.85
CA SER A 83 -8.15 -2.78 17.24
C SER A 83 -8.15 -2.65 15.71
N TYR A 84 -7.02 -2.25 15.13
CA TYR A 84 -6.80 -2.13 13.69
C TYR A 84 -5.57 -2.97 13.29
N PRO A 85 -5.47 -3.39 12.02
CA PRO A 85 -4.31 -4.17 11.58
C PRO A 85 -3.03 -3.37 11.76
N ALA A 86 -2.12 -3.92 12.56
CA ALA A 86 -0.83 -3.34 12.81
C ALA A 86 0.23 -4.41 12.96
N TYR A 87 1.42 -4.14 12.43
CA TYR A 87 2.57 -5.03 12.48
C TYR A 87 3.79 -4.22 12.93
N LYS A 88 4.58 -4.78 13.84
CA LYS A 88 5.90 -4.27 14.18
C LYS A 88 6.90 -4.85 13.18
N THR A 89 7.63 -3.99 12.48
CA THR A 89 8.68 -4.34 11.53
C THR A 89 10.00 -3.76 12.03
N GLY A 90 10.83 -4.59 12.64
CA GLY A 90 12.00 -4.13 13.40
C GLY A 90 11.58 -3.23 14.56
N SER A 91 11.94 -1.95 14.52
CA SER A 91 11.61 -0.95 15.56
C SER A 91 10.39 -0.08 15.24
N THR A 92 9.74 -0.26 14.08
CA THR A 92 8.63 0.60 13.65
C THR A 92 7.31 -0.17 13.65
N VAL A 93 6.25 0.43 14.19
CA VAL A 93 4.88 -0.08 14.02
C VAL A 93 4.29 0.48 12.73
N ARG A 94 3.73 -0.40 11.91
CA ARG A 94 3.02 -0.11 10.66
C ARG A 94 1.54 -0.41 10.89
N SER A 95 0.66 0.46 10.45
CA SER A 95 -0.78 0.29 10.58
C SER A 95 -1.49 0.45 9.25
N TRP A 96 -2.67 -0.15 9.15
CA TRP A 96 -3.54 -0.07 7.99
C TRP A 96 -4.97 0.26 8.40
N PRO A 97 -5.77 0.91 7.53
CA PRO A 97 -7.16 1.25 7.84
C PRO A 97 -8.07 0.04 8.06
N SER A 98 -7.78 -1.08 7.40
CA SER A 98 -8.55 -2.33 7.50
C SER A 98 -7.70 -3.54 7.12
N ALA A 99 -8.16 -4.74 7.48
CA ALA A 99 -7.50 -5.98 7.06
C ALA A 99 -7.41 -6.08 5.53
N GLY A 100 -8.41 -5.55 4.83
CA GLY A 100 -8.41 -5.51 3.36
C GLY A 100 -7.34 -4.63 2.76
N ALA A 101 -7.00 -3.52 3.43
CA ALA A 101 -5.90 -2.67 3.00
C ALA A 101 -4.55 -3.39 3.14
N VAL A 102 -4.36 -4.20 4.19
CA VAL A 102 -3.15 -5.05 4.32
C VAL A 102 -3.11 -6.10 3.22
N GLN A 103 -4.23 -6.79 2.99
CA GLN A 103 -4.35 -7.84 1.97
C GLN A 103 -4.09 -7.28 0.57
N LEU A 104 -4.61 -6.09 0.26
CA LEU A 104 -4.38 -5.42 -1.02
C LEU A 104 -2.91 -5.04 -1.22
N ASP A 105 -2.27 -4.43 -0.22
CA ASP A 105 -0.83 -4.14 -0.29
C ASP A 105 0.01 -5.39 -0.56
N VAL A 106 -0.29 -6.50 0.12
CA VAL A 106 0.42 -7.77 -0.07
C VAL A 106 0.13 -8.36 -1.46
N ALA A 107 -1.11 -8.28 -1.93
CA ALA A 107 -1.48 -8.76 -3.26
C ALA A 107 -0.75 -7.98 -4.36
N VAL A 108 -0.66 -6.65 -4.22
CA VAL A 108 0.03 -5.76 -5.16
C VAL A 108 1.55 -5.96 -5.08
N ASP A 109 2.16 -5.99 -3.88
CA ASP A 109 3.60 -6.23 -3.72
C ASP A 109 4.04 -7.53 -4.39
N LYS A 110 3.30 -8.63 -4.13
CA LYS A 110 3.57 -9.91 -4.80
C LYS A 110 3.37 -9.79 -6.33
N SER A 111 2.43 -8.97 -6.81
CA SER A 111 2.12 -8.74 -8.23
C SER A 111 3.20 -8.02 -8.98
N ILE A 112 3.83 -7.05 -8.36
CA ILE A 112 5.02 -6.38 -8.89
C ILE A 112 6.21 -7.36 -8.92
N ARG A 113 6.47 -8.09 -7.82
CA ARG A 113 7.58 -9.07 -7.77
C ARG A 113 7.49 -10.20 -8.78
N ALA A 114 6.28 -10.50 -9.26
CA ALA A 114 6.09 -11.53 -10.27
C ALA A 114 6.51 -11.09 -11.68
N VAL A 115 6.73 -9.78 -11.89
CA VAL A 115 7.11 -9.23 -13.20
C VAL A 115 8.46 -8.55 -13.21
N THR A 116 8.99 -8.13 -12.06
CA THR A 116 10.32 -7.54 -11.96
C THR A 116 10.98 -7.85 -10.62
N ASP A 117 12.29 -8.12 -10.66
CA ASP A 117 13.12 -8.27 -9.46
C ASP A 117 13.54 -6.90 -8.88
N GLU A 118 13.56 -5.85 -9.72
CA GLU A 118 13.98 -4.47 -9.35
C GLU A 118 13.14 -3.88 -8.22
N TRP A 119 11.92 -4.39 -8.04
CA TRP A 119 11.06 -3.99 -6.94
C TRP A 119 11.72 -4.18 -5.57
N THR A 120 12.55 -5.21 -5.41
CA THR A 120 13.25 -5.46 -4.14
C THR A 120 14.28 -4.38 -3.83
N ASP A 121 14.85 -3.75 -4.85
CA ASP A 121 15.84 -2.68 -4.73
C ASP A 121 15.20 -1.34 -4.36
N VAL A 122 13.94 -1.12 -4.74
CA VAL A 122 13.18 0.09 -4.38
C VAL A 122 13.17 0.24 -2.85
N PRO A 123 13.49 1.44 -2.31
CA PRO A 123 13.51 1.69 -0.87
C PRO A 123 12.19 1.29 -0.21
N SER A 124 12.24 0.52 0.87
CA SER A 124 11.04 -0.02 1.51
C SER A 124 9.99 1.02 1.93
N ARG A 125 10.43 2.22 2.33
CA ARG A 125 9.52 3.34 2.60
C ARG A 125 8.81 3.82 1.33
N GLN A 126 9.51 3.86 0.21
CA GLN A 126 8.92 4.23 -1.08
C GLN A 126 7.98 3.13 -1.56
N ARG A 127 8.37 1.85 -1.46
CA ARG A 127 7.48 0.73 -1.77
C ARG A 127 6.15 0.83 -1.03
N TYR A 128 6.20 1.03 0.29
CA TYR A 128 4.99 1.19 1.07
C TYR A 128 4.13 2.38 0.62
N ARG A 129 4.74 3.53 0.28
CA ARG A 129 3.99 4.69 -0.25
C ARG A 129 3.32 4.39 -1.60
N ILE A 130 4.03 3.69 -2.50
CA ILE A 130 3.48 3.26 -3.78
C ILE A 130 2.28 2.33 -3.55
N LEU A 131 2.41 1.33 -2.68
CA LEU A 131 1.32 0.43 -2.33
C LEU A 131 0.12 1.18 -1.74
N GLN A 132 0.35 2.16 -0.86
CA GLN A 132 -0.71 3.02 -0.34
C GLN A 132 -1.45 3.78 -1.45
N SER A 133 -0.73 4.40 -2.39
CA SER A 133 -1.34 5.10 -3.53
C SER A 133 -2.15 4.16 -4.41
N LEU A 134 -1.65 2.95 -4.68
CA LEU A 134 -2.35 1.96 -5.52
C LEU A 134 -3.65 1.42 -4.91
N ARG A 135 -3.97 1.72 -3.65
CA ARG A 135 -5.27 1.37 -3.05
C ARG A 135 -6.43 2.16 -3.63
N SER A 136 -6.18 3.33 -4.23
CA SER A 136 -7.21 4.13 -4.89
C SER A 136 -7.50 3.71 -6.32
N PHE A 137 -6.71 2.78 -6.89
CA PHE A 137 -6.84 2.35 -8.29
C PHE A 137 -8.00 1.36 -8.51
N GLN A 138 -8.89 1.23 -7.53
CA GLN A 138 -10.03 0.34 -7.58
C GLN A 138 -11.28 1.17 -7.84
N GLU A 139 -12.04 0.83 -8.87
CA GLU A 139 -13.36 1.45 -9.10
C GLU A 139 -14.44 0.78 -8.24
N GLN A 140 -14.21 -0.49 -7.87
CA GLN A 140 -15.13 -1.33 -7.12
C GLN A 140 -14.40 -2.05 -6.00
N CYS A 141 -15.15 -2.45 -4.98
CA CYS A 141 -14.62 -3.22 -3.87
C CYS A 141 -14.18 -4.61 -4.33
N LEU A 142 -12.88 -4.88 -4.25
CA LEU A 142 -12.29 -6.19 -4.58
C LEU A 142 -12.73 -7.35 -3.65
N PHE A 143 -13.58 -7.09 -2.64
CA PHE A 143 -14.07 -8.09 -1.69
C PHE A 143 -15.55 -8.42 -1.87
N CYS A 144 -16.36 -7.47 -2.35
CA CYS A 144 -17.81 -7.65 -2.46
C CYS A 144 -18.40 -7.02 -3.73
N THR A 145 -17.57 -6.52 -4.64
CA THR A 145 -17.95 -5.83 -5.89
C THR A 145 -18.81 -4.57 -5.70
N GLY A 146 -19.04 -4.14 -4.46
CA GLY A 146 -19.78 -2.92 -4.16
C GLY A 146 -19.04 -1.67 -4.58
N ALA A 147 -19.77 -0.58 -4.79
CA ALA A 147 -19.17 0.71 -5.16
C ALA A 147 -18.23 1.22 -4.05
N LEU A 148 -17.19 1.95 -4.47
CA LEU A 148 -16.35 2.72 -3.55
C LEU A 148 -16.85 4.16 -3.49
N SER A 149 -16.82 4.72 -2.28
CA SER A 149 -17.12 6.13 -2.04
C SER A 149 -15.91 6.81 -1.39
N ILE A 150 -15.63 8.02 -1.86
CA ILE A 150 -14.74 8.96 -1.19
C ILE A 150 -15.60 9.76 -0.22
N SER A 151 -15.19 9.81 1.04
CA SER A 151 -15.85 10.61 2.06
C SER A 151 -14.83 11.47 2.80
N ASP A 152 -15.14 12.75 2.93
CA ASP A 152 -14.37 13.71 3.72
C ASP A 152 -15.05 13.88 5.08
N GLN A 153 -14.33 13.57 6.16
CA GLN A 153 -14.82 13.74 7.52
C GLN A 153 -13.90 14.67 8.29
N THR A 154 -14.46 15.70 8.92
CA THR A 154 -13.74 16.47 9.94
C THR A 154 -13.82 15.71 11.26
N VAL A 155 -12.68 15.20 11.71
CA VAL A 155 -12.58 14.55 13.02
C VAL A 155 -12.10 15.59 14.02
N GLU A 156 -12.94 15.88 15.02
CA GLU A 156 -12.50 16.65 16.18
C GLU A 156 -11.60 15.77 17.04
N SER A 157 -10.32 16.11 17.07
CA SER A 157 -9.43 15.67 18.15
C SER A 157 -9.51 16.70 19.28
N CYS A 158 -9.20 16.29 20.52
CA CYS A 158 -9.28 17.12 21.74
C CYS A 158 -8.55 18.48 21.66
N CYS A 159 -7.74 18.72 20.62
CA CYS A 159 -7.02 19.98 20.41
C CYS A 159 -7.01 20.49 18.96
N SER A 160 -7.70 19.83 18.01
CA SER A 160 -7.69 20.23 16.59
C SER A 160 -8.78 19.53 15.78
N ASN A 161 -9.35 20.24 14.81
CA ASN A 161 -10.20 19.66 13.78
C ASN A 161 -9.30 19.22 12.62
N VAL A 162 -9.35 17.94 12.26
CA VAL A 162 -8.53 17.39 11.19
C VAL A 162 -9.45 16.84 10.12
N GLU A 163 -9.28 17.32 8.88
CA GLU A 163 -9.94 16.71 7.73
C GLU A 163 -9.29 15.37 7.41
N VAL A 164 -10.11 14.34 7.28
CA VAL A 164 -9.71 12.98 6.96
C VAL A 164 -10.49 12.55 5.72
N VAL A 165 -9.77 12.29 4.64
CA VAL A 165 -10.31 11.71 3.41
C VAL A 165 -10.24 10.20 3.54
N THR A 166 -11.36 9.53 3.34
CA THR A 166 -11.46 8.06 3.39
C THR A 166 -12.01 7.50 2.10
N ILE A 167 -11.35 6.48 1.57
CA ILE A 167 -11.90 5.63 0.50
C ILE A 167 -12.44 4.36 1.15
N SER A 168 -13.75 4.13 1.02
CA SER A 168 -14.39 2.95 1.60
C SER A 168 -15.48 2.38 0.70
N CYS A 169 -15.77 1.08 0.87
CA CYS A 169 -16.87 0.44 0.17
C CYS A 169 -18.22 0.75 0.83
N THR A 170 -19.21 1.16 0.04
CA THR A 170 -20.56 1.48 0.52
C THR A 170 -21.32 0.26 1.06
N ASP A 171 -20.99 -0.93 0.55
CA ASP A 171 -21.78 -2.13 0.83
C ASP A 171 -21.23 -2.91 2.03
N CYS A 172 -19.91 -3.04 2.13
CA CYS A 172 -19.25 -3.79 3.21
C CYS A 172 -18.52 -2.91 4.23
N GLY A 173 -18.49 -1.58 4.05
CA GLY A 173 -17.86 -0.62 4.95
C GLY A 173 -16.33 -0.71 5.05
N ARG A 174 -15.69 -1.51 4.19
CA ARG A 174 -14.24 -1.73 4.23
C ARG A 174 -13.50 -0.48 3.78
N ARG A 175 -12.59 0.01 4.63
CA ARG A 175 -11.72 1.17 4.34
C ARG A 175 -10.44 0.73 3.65
N PHE A 176 -10.09 1.40 2.56
CA PHE A 176 -8.89 1.13 1.77
C PHE A 176 -7.81 2.17 2.00
N LEU A 177 -8.20 3.44 2.01
CA LEU A 177 -7.31 4.56 2.20
C LEU A 177 -7.90 5.53 3.22
N GLU A 178 -7.04 6.11 4.04
CA GLU A 178 -7.38 7.15 5.01
C GLU A 178 -6.17 8.07 5.12
N PHE A 179 -6.34 9.37 4.83
CA PHE A 179 -5.27 10.36 4.88
C PHE A 179 -5.81 11.73 5.24
N THR A 180 -4.93 12.58 5.76
CA THR A 180 -5.23 13.98 6.06
C THR A 180 -4.69 14.87 4.93
N PRO A 181 -5.49 15.74 4.30
CA PRO A 181 -5.06 16.55 3.15
C PRO A 181 -3.77 17.34 3.41
N ASP A 182 -3.63 17.91 4.62
CA ASP A 182 -2.45 18.67 5.06
C ASP A 182 -1.14 17.85 5.14
N SER A 183 -1.20 16.53 4.93
CA SER A 183 -0.03 15.64 4.95
C SER A 183 0.50 15.27 3.56
N VAL A 184 -0.16 15.73 2.50
CA VAL A 184 0.37 15.68 1.13
C VAL A 184 1.12 16.99 0.88
N PRO A 185 2.46 16.99 0.79
CA PRO A 185 3.16 18.20 0.38
C PRO A 185 2.67 18.61 -1.01
N GLU A 186 2.28 19.88 -1.17
CA GLU A 186 2.05 20.47 -2.48
C GLU A 186 3.26 20.19 -3.38
N VAL A 187 2.98 19.68 -4.58
CA VAL A 187 3.96 19.33 -5.62
C VAL A 187 4.79 20.53 -6.05
#